data_AF-A0A924LJR1-F1
#
_entry.id   AF-A0A924LJR1-F1
#
_cell.length_a   1.000
_cell.length_b   1.000
_cell.length_c   1.000
_cell.angle_alpha   90.00
_cell.angle_beta   90.00
_cell.angle_gamma   90.00
#
_symmetry.space_group_name_H-M   'P 1'
#
loop_
_entity.id
_entity.type
_entity.pdbx_description
1 polymer ?
#
loop_
_entity_poly.entity_id
_entity_poly.type
_entity_poly.pdbx_seq_one_letter_code
_entity_poly.pdbx_strand_id
1 'polypeptide(L)' 'VIIAVDAGPDRMDLGGSIDIGIADAGAVVTRQTRILGGREWIRLGAIEMAMDCLRRHLQGLPIDERSDFERR' A
#
# COMPACT_ATOMS: atom_id res chain seq x y z
N VAL A 1 1.37 4.28 7.41
CA VAL A 1 1.93 3.55 6.26
C VAL A 1 3.44 3.60 6.33
N ILE A 2 4.10 2.47 6.14
CA ILE A 2 5.55 2.34 6.08
C ILE A 2 5.90 1.81 4.68
N ILE A 3 6.92 2.40 4.06
CA ILE A 3 7.34 2.08 2.69
C ILE A 3 8.83 1.72 2.72
N ALA A 4 9.15 0.49 2.35
CA ALA A 4 10.51 0.03 2.14
C ALA A 4 10.76 -0.13 0.64
N VAL A 5 11.40 0.87 0.03
CA VAL A 5 11.77 0.83 -1.40
C VAL A 5 13.05 0.03 -1.57
N ASP A 6 13.07 -0.88 -2.55
CA ASP A 6 14.24 -1.70 -2.85
C ASP A 6 15.44 -0.85 -3.30
N ALA A 7 16.64 -1.40 -3.13
CA ALA A 7 17.84 -0.85 -3.74
C ALA A 7 17.85 -1.17 -5.25
N GLY A 8 18.41 -0.26 -6.06
CA GLY A 8 18.52 -0.47 -7.50
C GLY A 8 18.21 0.77 -8.34
N PRO A 9 18.32 0.65 -9.68
CA PRO A 9 17.98 1.70 -10.61
C PRO A 9 16.48 2.02 -10.56
N ASP A 10 16.15 3.28 -10.83
CA ASP A 10 14.76 3.76 -10.86
C ASP A 10 14.12 3.39 -12.21
N ARG A 11 13.40 2.25 -12.23
CA ARG A 11 12.81 1.66 -13.45
C ARG A 11 11.61 0.77 -13.10
N MET A 12 10.89 0.30 -14.12
CA MET A 12 9.59 -0.38 -13.96
C MET A 12 9.61 -1.68 -13.15
N ASP A 13 10.75 -2.37 -13.08
CA ASP A 13 10.97 -3.60 -12.31
C ASP A 13 11.52 -3.35 -10.90
N LEU A 14 11.79 -2.10 -10.53
CA LEU A 14 12.02 -1.75 -9.13
C LEU A 14 10.75 -2.05 -8.32
N GLY A 15 10.92 -2.38 -7.04
CA GLY A 15 9.79 -2.64 -6.16
C GLY A 15 9.93 -1.97 -4.79
N GLY A 16 8.85 -2.03 -4.03
CA GLY A 16 8.87 -1.69 -2.62
C GLY A 16 7.82 -2.49 -1.87
N SER A 17 8.14 -2.82 -0.62
CA SER A 17 7.21 -3.42 0.35
C SER A 17 6.48 -2.31 1.11
N ILE A 18 5.17 -2.46 1.25
CA ILE A 18 4.30 -1.50 1.93
C ILE A 18 3.59 -2.21 3.07
N ASP A 19 3.69 -1.63 4.27
CA ASP A 19 2.89 -2.01 5.43
C ASP A 19 1.91 -0.88 5.77
N ILE A 20 0.61 -1.20 5.79
CA ILE A 20 -0.48 -0.29 6.16
C ILE A 20 -1.06 -0.78 7.47
N GLY A 21 -1.15 0.11 8.46
CA GLY A 21 -1.86 -0.13 9.71
C GLY A 21 -2.86 1.00 9.95
N ILE A 22 -4.08 0.64 10.33
CA ILE A 22 -5.16 1.56 10.71
C ILE A 22 -5.65 1.12 12.09
N ALA A 23 -5.82 2.08 12.99
CA ALA A 23 -6.32 1.83 14.34
C ALA A 23 -7.37 2.89 14.70
N ASP A 24 -8.50 2.44 15.23
CA ASP A 24 -9.51 3.28 15.85
C ASP A 24 -10.06 2.60 17.12
N ALA A 25 -11.16 3.12 17.68
CA ALA A 25 -11.76 2.58 18.89
C ALA A 25 -12.41 1.20 18.70
N GLY A 26 -12.73 0.81 17.46
CA GLY A 26 -13.42 -0.44 17.14
C GLY A 26 -12.49 -1.56 16.69
N ALA A 27 -11.40 -1.23 16.00
CA ALA A 27 -10.47 -2.24 15.50
C ALA A 27 -9.06 -1.70 15.22
N VAL A 28 -8.12 -2.67 15.16
CA VAL A 28 -6.82 -2.50 14.54
C VAL A 28 -6.77 -3.43 13.33
N VAL A 29 -6.49 -2.87 12.16
CA VAL A 29 -6.39 -3.62 10.91
C VAL A 29 -5.06 -3.33 10.23
N THR A 30 -4.49 -4.37 9.62
CA THR A 30 -3.21 -4.27 8.93
C THR A 30 -3.28 -4.91 7.56
N ARG A 31 -2.57 -4.34 6.59
CA ARG A 31 -2.40 -4.88 5.24
C ARG A 31 -0.92 -4.80 4.85
N GLN A 32 -0.42 -5.89 4.27
CA GLN A 32 0.90 -5.95 3.66
C GLN A 32 0.77 -6.14 2.17
N THR A 33 1.61 -5.47 1.39
CA THR A 33 1.54 -5.51 -0.07
C THR A 33 2.85 -5.05 -0.71
N ARG A 34 2.95 -5.21 -2.03
CA ARG A 34 4.12 -4.86 -2.82
C ARG A 34 3.69 -4.12 -4.08
N ILE A 35 4.36 -3.01 -4.36
CA ILE A 35 4.19 -2.23 -5.58
C ILE A 35 5.46 -2.35 -6.42
N LEU A 36 5.30 -2.52 -7.73
CA LEU A 36 6.38 -2.41 -8.71
C LEU A 36 6.29 -1.09 -9.46
N GLY A 37 7.44 -0.51 -9.79
CA GLY A 37 7.56 0.73 -10.53
C GLY A 37 8.71 1.59 -10.01
N GLY A 38 8.86 2.77 -10.60
CA GLY A 38 9.86 3.73 -10.15
C GLY A 38 9.61 4.21 -8.71
N ARG A 39 10.60 4.87 -8.11
CA ARG A 39 10.59 5.28 -6.69
C ARG A 39 9.37 6.13 -6.35
N GLU A 40 9.06 7.10 -7.20
CA GLU A 40 7.91 7.99 -6.97
C GLU A 40 6.58 7.28 -7.25
N TRP A 41 6.54 6.33 -8.19
CA TRP A 41 5.37 5.48 -8.41
C TRP A 41 5.06 4.62 -7.18
N ILE A 42 6.09 4.01 -6.58
CA ILE A 42 5.95 3.22 -5.35
C ILE A 42 5.44 4.11 -4.21
N ARG A 43 6.00 5.32 -4.04
CA ARG A 43 5.56 6.25 -2.99
C ARG A 43 4.10 6.68 -3.19
N LEU A 44 3.75 7.16 -4.37
CA LEU A 44 2.40 7.64 -4.66
C LEU A 44 1.38 6.50 -4.54
N GLY A 45 1.64 5.35 -5.16
CA GLY A 45 0.74 4.20 -5.08
C GLY A 45 0.56 3.70 -3.64
N ALA A 46 1.61 3.73 -2.80
CA ALA A 46 1.50 3.37 -1.39
C ALA A 46 0.61 4.33 -0.59
N ILE A 47 0.72 5.64 -0.84
CA ILE A 47 -0.13 6.65 -0.18
C ILE A 47 -1.58 6.52 -0.65
N GLU A 48 -1.81 6.41 -1.96
CA GLU A 48 -3.16 6.24 -2.53
C GLU A 48 -3.84 4.99 -1.97
N MET A 49 -3.12 3.86 -1.92
CA MET A 49 -3.63 2.62 -1.35
C MET A 49 -3.89 2.70 0.17
N ALA A 50 -3.05 3.40 0.93
CA ALA A 50 -3.29 3.62 2.36
C ALA A 50 -4.56 4.46 2.59
N MET A 51 -4.79 5.48 1.75
CA MET A 51 -6.00 6.29 1.79
C MET A 51 -7.24 5.49 1.38
N ASP A 52 -7.14 4.62 0.38
CA ASP A 52 -8.25 3.73 0.00
C ASP A 52 -8.57 2.73 1.11
N CYS A 53 -7.55 2.14 1.75
CA CYS A 53 -7.74 1.27 2.91
C CYS A 53 -8.45 2.00 4.06
N LEU A 54 -8.05 3.24 4.35
CA LEU A 54 -8.70 4.05 5.37
C LEU A 54 -10.16 4.36 5.01
N ARG A 55 -10.43 4.75 3.76
CA ARG A 55 -11.79 5.00 3.26
C ARG A 55 -12.67 3.75 3.40
N ARG A 56 -12.16 2.59 2.99
CA ARG A 56 -12.86 1.30 3.12
C ARG A 56 -13.12 0.95 4.57
N HIS A 57 -12.12 1.06 5.45
CA HIS A 57 -12.25 0.82 6.88
C HIS A 57 -13.36 1.67 7.51
N LEU A 58 -13.37 2.98 7.22
CA LEU A 58 -14.40 3.91 7.70
C LEU A 58 -15.81 3.62 7.13
N GLN A 59 -15.90 2.89 6.02
CA GLN A 59 -17.15 2.46 5.40
C GLN A 59 -17.55 1.03 5.78
N GLY A 60 -16.78 0.35 6.63
CA GLY A 60 -17.01 -1.05 6.98
C GLY A 60 -16.77 -2.03 5.83
N LEU A 61 -15.96 -1.65 4.84
CA LEU A 61 -15.61 -2.48 3.69
C LEU A 61 -14.28 -3.23 3.93
N PRO A 62 -14.07 -4.41 3.29
CA PRO A 62 -12.82 -5.14 3.37
C PRO A 62 -11.64 -4.31 2.86
N ILE A 63 -10.51 -4.37 3.56
CA ILE A 63 -9.30 -3.61 3.23
C ILE A 63 -8.24 -4.43 2.49
N ASP A 64 -8.37 -5.75 2.45
CA ASP A 64 -7.42 -6.72 1.87
C ASP A 64 -7.74 -7.09 0.42
N GLU A 65 -8.78 -6.48 -0.16
CA GLU A 65 -9.08 -6.63 -1.57
C GLU A 65 -7.91 -6.18 -2.44
N ARG A 66 -7.62 -7.01 -3.45
CA ARG A 66 -6.56 -6.77 -4.41
C ARG A 66 -6.76 -5.43 -5.10
N SER A 67 -5.71 -4.62 -5.12
CA SER A 67 -5.73 -3.31 -5.77
C SER A 67 -5.00 -3.36 -7.11
N ASP A 68 -5.32 -2.42 -8.00
CA ASP A 68 -4.73 -2.30 -9.33
C ASP A 68 -3.21 -2.04 -9.29
N PHE A 69 -2.70 -1.61 -8.14
CA PHE A 69 -1.28 -1.35 -7.88
C PHE A 69 -0.44 -2.63 -7.67
N GLU A 70 -1.09 -3.79 -7.50
CA GLU A 70 -0.43 -5.06 -7.15
C GLU A 70 -0.17 -5.92 -8.40
N ARG A 71 1.07 -5.88 -8.92
CA ARG A 71 1.51 -6.76 -10.02
C ARG A 71 1.91 -8.16 -9.53
N ARG A 72 1.68 -9.16 -10.38
CA ARG A 72 2.14 -10.55 -10.21
C ARG A 72 3.66 -10.65 -10.34
#